data_AF-A0A250IJB3-F1
#
_entry.id   AF-A0A250IJB3-F1
#
_cell.length_a   1.000
_cell.length_b   1.000
_cell.length_c   1.000
_cell.angle_alpha   90.00
_cell.angle_beta   90.00
_cell.angle_gamma   90.00
#
_symmetry.space_group_name_H-M   'P 1'
#
loop_
_entity.id
_entity.type
_entity.pdbx_description
1 polymer ?
#
loop_
_entity_poly.entity_id
_entity_poly.type
_entity_poly.pdbx_seq_one_letter_code
_entity_poly.pdbx_strand_id
1 'polypeptide(L)'
;MGFWNKWFGRKPSSPDMASPPGTPSLVKGDPREFFLAQVEQRLRARETTGTITRHENDFGLRVVISGREMSLFLHRLYADTRELSPEDRERAIDHFLTALSKTPEKTRLTWEEARPRLRPVLRPVTFGQGIESAKPEHAMVGHDVLPFLRELISIDYEDRAAYLQREEFESWGVGFQEVLAAAHANLARTVPLATEPYERVPGTIWSVESDQFHESSWLMRPGFLASFAKKVEGRPIAIVPDRTTLWIAGDAHPETVARLCESAEREYQASARATSPALYTVDEELRVVPYELPPEDELAAQVRRGHVMLAASEYKSQKDMLDQAKGGEEQGAFVANVSIVSPQGSQEAFTYCVWSEDLGTEGLLPEVDLVALGTTKEEVLLVPWPEVRRIVGDRLVAEPGLAPPRYRPTAWPTPEMFEHLRAAARK
;
A
#
# COMPACT_ATOMS: atom_id res chain seq x y z
N MET A 1 -20.99 -33.30 5.49
CA MET A 1 -19.89 -32.34 5.76
C MET A 1 -19.92 -31.29 4.65
N GLY A 2 -20.01 -30.00 4.99
CA GLY A 2 -20.19 -28.94 3.98
C GLY A 2 -18.99 -28.79 3.04
N PHE A 3 -19.24 -28.34 1.80
CA PHE A 3 -18.24 -28.08 0.75
C PHE A 3 -16.98 -27.39 1.29
N TRP A 4 -17.16 -26.32 2.08
CA TRP A 4 -16.07 -25.56 2.69
C TRP A 4 -15.15 -26.40 3.58
N ASN A 5 -15.71 -27.34 4.36
CA ASN A 5 -14.90 -28.22 5.20
C ASN A 5 -14.11 -29.25 4.39
N LYS A 6 -14.61 -29.64 3.20
CA LYS A 6 -13.97 -30.61 2.33
C LYS A 6 -12.79 -29.99 1.56
N TRP A 7 -12.92 -28.73 1.16
CA TRP A 7 -11.93 -28.03 0.34
C TRP A 7 -10.90 -27.24 1.16
N PHE A 8 -11.31 -26.68 2.29
CA PHE A 8 -10.50 -25.72 3.05
C PHE A 8 -10.18 -26.18 4.48
N GLY A 9 -10.56 -27.41 4.85
CA GLY A 9 -10.64 -27.80 6.26
C GLY A 9 -11.77 -27.05 6.97
N ARG A 10 -11.98 -27.34 8.25
CA ARG A 10 -13.02 -26.71 9.09
C ARG A 10 -13.08 -25.21 8.78
N LYS A 11 -14.26 -24.73 8.34
CA LYS A 11 -14.53 -23.33 7.92
C LYS A 11 -13.54 -22.42 8.67
N PRO A 12 -12.57 -21.79 7.99
CA PRO A 12 -11.80 -20.78 8.70
C PRO A 12 -12.87 -19.84 9.22
N SER A 13 -12.93 -19.66 10.55
CA SER A 13 -13.35 -18.38 11.09
C SER A 13 -12.71 -17.37 10.15
N SER A 14 -13.50 -16.48 9.52
CA SER A 14 -12.99 -15.32 8.78
C SER A 14 -11.67 -15.00 9.41
N PRO A 15 -10.52 -15.07 8.69
CA PRO A 15 -9.26 -14.95 9.37
C PRO A 15 -9.44 -13.75 10.26
N ASP A 16 -9.42 -13.99 11.57
CA ASP A 16 -8.85 -13.03 12.47
C ASP A 16 -7.42 -12.99 11.89
N MET A 17 -7.25 -12.21 10.81
CA MET A 17 -6.34 -11.10 10.84
C MET A 17 -6.64 -10.51 12.20
N ALA A 18 -5.98 -11.08 13.22
CA ALA A 18 -5.77 -10.41 14.46
C ALA A 18 -5.49 -8.99 13.99
N SER A 19 -6.35 -8.06 14.38
CA SER A 19 -6.16 -6.64 14.14
C SER A 19 -4.66 -6.42 14.13
N PRO A 20 -4.08 -5.88 13.03
CA PRO A 20 -2.64 -5.91 12.76
C PRO A 20 -1.93 -5.77 14.10
N PRO A 21 -1.08 -6.74 14.51
CA PRO A 21 -0.65 -6.87 15.91
C PRO A 21 -0.36 -5.48 16.40
N GLY A 22 -1.23 -4.99 17.31
CA GLY A 22 -1.35 -3.56 17.55
C GLY A 22 0.05 -2.98 17.63
N THR A 23 0.33 -2.01 16.74
CA THR A 23 1.59 -1.23 16.68
C THR A 23 2.23 -1.28 18.04
N PRO A 24 3.45 -1.83 18.22
CA PRO A 24 3.95 -2.27 19.52
C PRO A 24 3.47 -1.29 20.56
N SER A 25 2.45 -1.72 21.33
CA SER A 25 1.73 -0.84 22.25
C SER A 25 2.80 -0.12 22.99
N LEU A 26 2.86 1.19 22.80
CA LEU A 26 3.98 2.02 23.15
C LEU A 26 4.37 1.72 24.60
N VAL A 27 5.34 0.82 24.75
CA VAL A 27 5.54 0.09 26.00
C VAL A 27 6.07 1.13 26.97
N LYS A 28 5.61 1.09 28.22
CA LYS A 28 6.06 1.99 29.29
C LYS A 28 7.60 1.96 29.36
N GLY A 29 8.26 2.97 28.79
CA GLY A 29 9.72 3.00 28.62
C GLY A 29 10.22 3.30 27.19
N ASP A 30 9.37 3.29 26.15
CA ASP A 30 9.77 3.65 24.78
C ASP A 30 10.14 5.16 24.71
N PRO A 31 11.35 5.53 24.26
CA PRO A 31 11.75 6.92 24.02
C PRO A 31 10.78 7.71 23.12
N ARG A 32 10.02 7.03 22.25
CA ARG A 32 8.99 7.64 21.40
C ARG A 32 7.78 8.08 22.21
N GLU A 33 7.36 7.34 23.25
CA GLU A 33 6.26 7.79 24.13
C GLU A 33 6.61 9.08 24.85
N PHE A 34 7.83 9.15 25.40
CA PHE A 34 8.29 10.35 26.08
C PHE A 34 8.30 11.55 25.13
N PHE A 35 8.73 11.34 23.89
CA PHE A 35 8.68 12.38 22.88
C PHE A 35 7.26 12.79 22.52
N LEU A 36 6.36 11.83 22.35
CA LEU A 36 4.97 12.11 21.99
C LEU A 36 4.28 12.90 23.11
N ALA A 37 4.49 12.51 24.36
CA ALA A 37 4.04 13.26 25.53
C ALA A 37 4.66 14.66 25.61
N GLN A 38 5.94 14.81 25.27
CA GLN A 38 6.63 16.11 25.23
C GLN A 38 5.99 17.03 24.17
N VAL A 39 5.74 16.52 22.96
CA VAL A 39 5.09 17.27 21.88
C VAL A 39 3.63 17.63 22.25
N GLU A 40 2.88 16.70 22.86
CA GLU A 40 1.53 16.97 23.39
C GLU A 40 1.53 18.08 24.44
N GLN A 41 2.46 18.04 25.39
CA GLN A 41 2.57 19.06 26.43
C GLN A 41 2.83 20.44 25.81
N ARG A 42 3.72 20.52 24.82
CA ARG A 42 4.03 21.77 24.11
C ARG A 42 2.86 22.28 23.27
N LEU A 43 2.10 21.40 22.64
CA LEU A 43 0.88 21.73 21.92
C LEU A 43 -0.19 22.28 22.86
N ARG A 44 -0.42 21.64 24.02
CA ARG A 44 -1.38 22.11 25.03
C ARG A 44 -1.01 23.47 25.64
N ALA A 45 0.28 23.80 25.69
CA ALA A 45 0.76 25.08 26.21
C ALA A 45 0.47 26.27 25.27
N ARG A 46 -0.06 26.03 24.06
CA ARG A 46 -0.34 27.06 23.06
C ARG A 46 -1.81 27.39 23.01
N GLU A 47 -2.13 28.68 23.08
CA GLU A 47 -3.51 29.19 23.02
C GLU A 47 -4.21 28.88 21.69
N THR A 48 -3.44 28.64 20.62
CA THR A 48 -3.97 28.30 19.30
C THR A 48 -4.39 26.83 19.18
N THR A 49 -4.08 25.98 20.16
CA THR A 49 -4.36 24.54 20.07
C THR A 49 -5.73 24.20 20.67
N GLY A 50 -6.57 23.52 19.89
CA GLY A 50 -7.82 22.91 20.32
C GLY A 50 -7.64 21.43 20.68
N THR A 51 -8.45 20.56 20.07
CA THR A 51 -8.43 19.12 20.34
C THR A 51 -7.10 18.48 19.95
N ILE A 52 -6.60 17.55 20.76
CA ILE A 52 -5.41 16.72 20.50
C ILE A 52 -5.80 15.27 20.72
N THR A 53 -5.59 14.41 19.74
CA THR A 53 -5.87 12.98 19.80
C THR A 53 -4.67 12.22 19.24
N ARG A 54 -4.18 11.21 19.95
CA ARG A 54 -3.11 10.33 19.44
C ARG A 54 -3.63 9.53 18.25
N HIS A 55 -2.78 9.27 17.27
CA HIS A 55 -3.10 8.26 16.27
C HIS A 55 -3.10 6.88 16.93
N GLU A 56 -4.15 6.09 16.73
CA GLU A 56 -4.31 4.77 17.37
C GLU A 56 -3.22 3.79 16.94
N ASN A 57 -2.75 3.90 15.70
CA ASN A 57 -1.81 2.95 15.09
C ASN A 57 -0.58 3.64 14.49
N ASP A 58 -0.24 4.87 14.89
CA ASP A 58 0.91 5.56 14.30
C ASP A 58 1.57 6.53 15.29
N PHE A 59 2.84 6.81 15.08
CA PHE A 59 3.58 7.77 15.89
C PHE A 59 3.26 9.20 15.42
N GLY A 60 2.20 9.76 16.00
CA GLY A 60 1.74 11.11 15.70
C GLY A 60 0.46 11.52 16.40
N LEU A 61 -0.02 12.71 16.07
CA LEU A 61 -1.15 13.39 16.71
C LEU A 61 -2.09 13.99 15.66
N ARG A 62 -3.39 13.80 15.84
CA ARG A 62 -4.44 14.62 15.22
C ARG A 62 -4.70 15.82 16.11
N VAL A 63 -4.55 17.02 15.57
CA VAL A 63 -4.67 18.27 16.33
C VAL A 63 -5.51 19.30 15.62
N VAL A 64 -6.23 20.13 16.37
CA VAL A 64 -6.82 21.35 15.84
C VAL A 64 -5.92 22.52 16.23
N ILE A 65 -5.36 23.25 15.27
CA ILE A 65 -4.54 24.44 15.52
C ILE A 65 -5.18 25.61 14.78
N SER A 66 -5.52 26.68 15.51
CA SER A 66 -6.20 27.87 14.99
C SER A 66 -7.49 27.53 14.23
N GLY A 67 -8.26 26.56 14.72
CA GLY A 67 -9.49 26.08 14.11
C GLY A 67 -9.31 25.15 12.90
N ARG A 68 -8.08 24.79 12.53
CA ARG A 68 -7.77 23.86 11.44
C ARG A 68 -7.36 22.50 11.98
N GLU A 69 -8.01 21.45 11.52
CA GLU A 69 -7.60 20.08 11.83
C GLU A 69 -6.37 19.67 11.00
N MET A 70 -5.38 19.09 11.67
CA MET A 70 -4.09 18.70 11.12
C MET A 70 -3.69 17.32 11.66
N SER A 71 -3.09 16.49 10.82
CA SER A 71 -2.43 15.26 11.26
C SER A 71 -0.92 15.48 11.27
N LEU A 72 -0.31 15.36 12.45
CA LEU A 72 1.12 15.50 12.69
C LEU A 72 1.76 14.13 12.79
N PHE A 73 2.68 13.82 11.89
CA PHE A 73 3.46 12.60 11.91
C PHE A 73 4.87 12.90 12.43
N LEU A 74 5.22 12.35 13.59
CA LEU A 74 6.34 12.82 14.39
C LEU A 74 7.67 12.10 14.13
N HIS A 75 7.69 11.13 13.21
CA HIS A 75 8.87 10.31 12.90
C HIS A 75 10.10 11.15 12.54
N ARG A 76 9.93 12.14 11.64
CA ARG A 76 11.02 13.02 11.20
C ARG A 76 11.50 13.90 12.33
N LEU A 77 10.59 14.60 13.00
CA LEU A 77 10.94 15.46 14.15
C LEU A 77 11.64 14.68 15.26
N TYR A 78 11.23 13.44 15.52
CA TYR A 78 11.91 12.58 16.49
C TYR A 78 13.31 12.22 16.04
N ALA A 79 13.50 11.76 14.79
CA ALA A 79 14.81 11.41 14.25
C ALA A 79 15.77 12.61 14.28
N ASP A 80 15.30 13.79 13.86
CA ASP A 80 16.09 15.02 13.79
C ASP A 80 16.48 15.55 15.18
N THR A 81 15.75 15.16 16.23
CA THR A 81 15.93 15.70 17.58
C THR A 81 16.44 14.70 18.62
N ARG A 82 16.49 13.40 18.31
CA ARG A 82 16.82 12.36 19.30
C ARG A 82 18.26 12.44 19.84
N GLU A 83 19.20 12.93 19.03
CA GLU A 83 20.62 13.09 19.41
C GLU A 83 20.93 14.48 19.96
N LEU A 84 19.94 15.39 19.98
CA LEU A 84 20.12 16.74 20.49
C LEU A 84 20.09 16.76 22.03
N SER A 85 20.74 17.77 22.61
CA SER A 85 20.58 18.08 24.04
C SER A 85 19.10 18.33 24.37
N PRO A 86 18.65 18.11 25.62
CA PRO A 86 17.27 18.37 26.00
C PRO A 86 16.79 19.79 25.63
N GLU A 87 17.63 20.80 25.85
CA GLU A 87 17.31 22.20 25.53
C GLU A 87 17.23 22.46 24.02
N ASP A 88 18.14 21.90 23.22
CA ASP A 88 18.13 22.03 21.76
C ASP A 88 16.93 21.31 21.15
N ARG A 89 16.60 20.12 21.66
CA ARG A 89 15.42 19.35 21.27
C ARG A 89 14.14 20.12 21.56
N GLU A 90 14.03 20.72 22.73
CA GLU A 90 12.89 21.56 23.10
C GLU A 90 12.74 22.77 22.18
N ARG A 91 13.85 23.47 21.88
CA ARG A 91 13.86 24.57 20.92
C ARG A 91 13.44 24.12 19.51
N ALA A 92 13.90 22.95 19.06
CA ALA A 92 13.54 22.38 17.77
C ALA A 92 12.04 22.01 17.69
N ILE A 93 11.49 21.39 18.74
CA ILE A 93 10.05 21.10 18.84
C ILE A 93 9.24 22.39 18.81
N ASP A 94 9.62 23.41 19.60
CA ASP A 94 8.93 24.70 19.60
C ASP A 94 8.98 25.38 18.24
N HIS A 95 10.13 25.33 17.57
CA HIS A 95 10.29 25.88 16.23
C HIS A 95 9.34 25.19 15.25
N PHE A 96 9.36 23.85 15.21
CA PHE A 96 8.49 23.03 14.38
C PHE A 96 7.01 23.35 14.62
N LEU A 97 6.57 23.33 15.89
CA LEU A 97 5.19 23.62 16.23
C LEU A 97 4.82 25.07 15.87
N THR A 98 5.74 26.04 16.03
CA THR A 98 5.49 27.45 15.67
C THR A 98 5.31 27.63 14.17
N ALA A 99 6.11 26.92 13.36
CA ALA A 99 5.94 26.89 11.91
C ALA A 99 4.55 26.36 11.53
N LEU A 100 4.05 25.32 12.20
CA LEU A 100 2.70 24.78 11.97
C LEU A 100 1.60 25.83 12.26
N SER A 101 1.69 26.56 13.37
CA SER A 101 0.70 27.59 13.73
C SER A 101 0.76 28.83 12.83
N LYS A 102 1.92 29.10 12.21
CA LYS A 102 2.14 30.25 11.32
C LYS A 102 1.97 29.90 9.84
N THR A 103 1.77 28.63 9.49
CA THR A 103 1.60 28.21 8.10
C THR A 103 0.37 28.92 7.54
N PRO A 104 0.54 29.86 6.59
CA PRO A 104 -0.59 30.49 5.91
C PRO A 104 -1.42 29.40 5.23
N GLU A 105 -2.59 29.77 4.73
CA GLU A 105 -3.22 29.01 3.64
C GLU A 105 -2.15 28.49 2.68
N LYS A 106 -2.15 27.17 2.41
CA LYS A 106 -1.10 26.44 1.65
C LYS A 106 -0.59 27.35 0.53
N THR A 107 0.62 27.92 0.69
CA THR A 107 1.18 28.82 -0.34
C THR A 107 1.41 27.96 -1.57
N ARG A 108 0.47 28.04 -2.51
CA ARG A 108 0.54 27.28 -3.76
C ARG A 108 1.74 27.78 -4.52
N LEU A 109 2.62 26.85 -4.87
CA LEU A 109 3.78 27.18 -5.66
C LEU A 109 3.35 27.34 -7.11
N THR A 110 3.99 28.27 -7.81
CA THR A 110 3.93 28.26 -9.28
C THR A 110 4.61 26.99 -9.81
N TRP A 111 4.30 26.62 -11.06
CA TRP A 111 4.96 25.49 -11.71
C TRP A 111 6.49 25.57 -11.62
N GLU A 112 7.06 26.74 -11.92
CA GLU A 112 8.52 26.92 -11.92
C GLU A 112 9.15 26.75 -10.54
N GLU A 113 8.44 27.13 -9.48
CA GLU A 113 8.90 26.94 -8.10
C GLU A 113 8.75 25.48 -7.63
N ALA A 114 7.66 24.81 -8.04
CA ALA A 114 7.35 23.44 -7.67
C ALA A 114 8.21 22.42 -8.42
N ARG A 115 8.46 22.65 -9.72
CA ARG A 115 9.17 21.74 -10.63
C ARG A 115 10.47 21.15 -10.06
N PRO A 116 11.42 21.90 -9.48
CA PRO A 116 12.65 21.32 -8.92
C PRO A 116 12.46 20.57 -7.59
N ARG A 117 11.29 20.72 -6.96
CA ARG A 117 10.93 20.17 -5.64
C ARG A 117 10.06 18.91 -5.74
N LEU A 118 9.57 18.59 -6.94
CA LEU A 118 8.76 17.40 -7.14
C LEU A 118 9.55 16.12 -6.83
N ARG A 119 8.89 15.14 -6.20
CA ARG A 119 9.44 13.81 -5.98
C ARG A 119 8.37 12.75 -6.25
N PRO A 120 8.71 11.63 -6.89
CA PRO A 120 7.82 10.49 -6.98
C PRO A 120 7.82 9.76 -5.63
N VAL A 121 6.67 9.22 -5.27
CA VAL A 121 6.45 8.57 -3.98
C VAL A 121 5.60 7.33 -4.17
N LEU A 122 6.15 6.16 -3.82
CA LEU A 122 5.45 4.88 -3.91
C LEU A 122 4.49 4.71 -2.73
N ARG A 123 3.24 4.35 -3.03
CA ARG A 123 2.20 4.07 -2.02
C ARG A 123 1.32 2.88 -2.41
N PRO A 124 0.66 2.25 -1.43
CA PRO A 124 -0.47 1.37 -1.71
C PRO A 124 -1.52 2.08 -2.57
N VAL A 125 -2.17 1.35 -3.48
CA VAL A 125 -3.13 1.92 -4.45
C VAL A 125 -4.32 2.59 -3.75
N THR A 126 -4.73 2.08 -2.58
CA THR A 126 -5.85 2.65 -1.81
C THR A 126 -5.47 3.87 -0.97
N PHE A 127 -4.18 4.23 -0.91
CA PHE A 127 -3.73 5.38 -0.14
C PHE A 127 -4.37 6.67 -0.65
N GLY A 128 -5.00 7.41 0.26
CA GLY A 128 -5.61 8.72 -0.03
C GLY A 128 -7.00 8.67 -0.66
N GLN A 129 -7.50 7.52 -1.10
CA GLN A 129 -8.78 7.42 -1.83
C GLN A 129 -10.00 7.91 -1.03
N GLY A 130 -10.00 7.78 0.30
CA GLY A 130 -11.05 8.35 1.14
C GLY A 130 -11.13 9.87 1.05
N ILE A 131 -9.98 10.54 0.94
CA ILE A 131 -9.90 11.99 0.70
C ILE A 131 -10.34 12.30 -0.73
N GLU A 132 -9.87 11.54 -1.73
CA GLU A 132 -10.24 11.71 -3.14
C GLU A 132 -11.75 11.61 -3.34
N SER A 133 -12.41 10.68 -2.63
CA SER A 133 -13.86 10.47 -2.69
C SER A 133 -14.63 11.60 -2.01
N ALA A 134 -14.15 12.08 -0.86
CA ALA A 134 -14.82 13.14 -0.10
C ALA A 134 -14.58 14.54 -0.69
N LYS A 135 -13.42 14.76 -1.31
CA LYS A 135 -12.93 16.05 -1.83
C LYS A 135 -12.13 15.85 -3.11
N PRO A 136 -12.79 15.70 -4.27
CA PRO A 136 -12.13 15.40 -5.55
C PRO A 136 -11.06 16.42 -5.97
N GLU A 137 -11.21 17.69 -5.60
CA GLU A 137 -10.24 18.75 -5.84
C GLU A 137 -8.93 18.56 -5.05
N HIS A 138 -9.02 17.88 -3.90
CA HIS A 138 -7.88 17.51 -3.07
C HIS A 138 -7.29 16.13 -3.42
N ALA A 139 -7.75 15.52 -4.52
CA ALA A 139 -7.26 14.23 -4.93
C ALA A 139 -5.76 14.26 -5.22
N MET A 140 -5.05 13.21 -4.83
CA MET A 140 -3.60 13.16 -4.97
C MET A 140 -3.24 12.82 -6.41
N VAL A 141 -2.34 13.61 -6.99
CA VAL A 141 -1.90 13.42 -8.38
C VAL A 141 -0.91 12.27 -8.44
N GLY A 142 -1.18 11.31 -9.32
CA GLY A 142 -0.38 10.10 -9.51
C GLY A 142 -1.00 9.13 -10.49
N HIS A 143 -0.39 7.96 -10.60
CA HIS A 143 -0.82 6.88 -11.49
C HIS A 143 -0.48 5.51 -10.90
N ASP A 144 -1.19 4.47 -11.33
CA ASP A 144 -0.88 3.09 -10.94
C ASP A 144 0.41 2.65 -11.64
N VAL A 145 1.35 2.06 -10.89
CA VAL A 145 2.70 1.76 -11.39
C VAL A 145 3.03 0.27 -11.32
N LEU A 146 2.50 -0.43 -10.32
CA LEU A 146 2.65 -1.87 -10.12
C LEU A 146 1.30 -2.41 -9.61
N PRO A 147 1.04 -3.72 -9.69
CA PRO A 147 -0.17 -4.29 -9.09
C PRO A 147 -0.32 -3.83 -7.64
N PHE A 148 -1.46 -3.20 -7.35
CA PHE A 148 -1.82 -2.70 -6.02
C PHE A 148 -0.94 -1.58 -5.46
N LEU A 149 -0.08 -0.96 -6.28
CA LEU A 149 0.73 0.21 -5.91
C LEU A 149 0.56 1.34 -6.92
N ARG A 150 0.62 2.57 -6.41
CA ARG A 150 0.60 3.78 -7.21
C ARG A 150 1.79 4.66 -6.89
N GLU A 151 2.24 5.38 -7.91
CA GLU A 151 3.22 6.44 -7.80
C GLU A 151 2.49 7.78 -7.69
N LEU A 152 2.66 8.43 -6.55
CA LEU A 152 2.16 9.77 -6.27
C LEU A 152 3.25 10.82 -6.45
N ILE A 153 2.84 12.05 -6.72
CA ILE A 153 3.75 13.20 -6.76
C ILE A 153 3.69 13.92 -5.41
N SER A 154 4.84 14.13 -4.79
CA SER A 154 4.99 15.04 -3.66
C SER A 154 5.78 16.27 -4.04
N ILE A 155 5.58 17.34 -3.28
CA ILE A 155 6.32 18.59 -3.32
C ILE A 155 7.09 18.68 -2.00
N ASP A 156 8.40 18.81 -2.10
CA ASP A 156 9.28 19.07 -0.95
C ASP A 156 9.35 20.58 -0.68
N TYR A 157 8.73 21.02 0.41
CA TYR A 157 8.85 22.38 0.93
C TYR A 157 10.01 22.46 1.91
N GLU A 158 10.43 23.68 2.25
CA GLU A 158 11.57 23.92 3.14
C GLU A 158 11.39 23.27 4.53
N ASP A 159 10.14 23.18 5.02
CA ASP A 159 9.79 22.66 6.34
C ASP A 159 9.02 21.33 6.33
N ARG A 160 8.53 20.87 5.16
CA ARG A 160 7.65 19.69 5.06
C ARG A 160 7.60 19.12 3.65
N ALA A 161 7.16 17.86 3.52
CA ALA A 161 6.69 17.31 2.25
C ALA A 161 5.16 17.25 2.21
N ALA A 162 4.55 17.53 1.07
CA ALA A 162 3.10 17.33 0.86
C ALA A 162 2.81 16.70 -0.50
N TYR A 163 1.71 15.97 -0.62
CA TYR A 163 1.28 15.45 -1.92
C TYR A 163 0.74 16.59 -2.81
N LEU A 164 1.07 16.51 -4.09
CA LEU A 164 0.49 17.36 -5.12
C LEU A 164 -0.99 17.01 -5.23
N GLN A 165 -1.84 18.03 -5.10
CA GLN A 165 -3.29 17.89 -5.20
C GLN A 165 -3.77 18.33 -6.58
N ARG A 166 -4.89 17.75 -7.03
CA ARG A 166 -5.48 17.99 -8.35
C ARG A 166 -5.67 19.48 -8.64
N GLU A 167 -6.24 20.24 -7.72
CA GLU A 167 -6.48 21.67 -7.91
C GLU A 167 -5.18 22.47 -8.17
N GLU A 168 -4.11 22.15 -7.43
CA GLU A 168 -2.80 22.79 -7.59
C GLU A 168 -2.15 22.39 -8.93
N PHE A 169 -2.24 21.12 -9.31
CA PHE A 169 -1.78 20.64 -10.61
C PHE A 169 -2.51 21.29 -11.78
N GLU A 170 -3.84 21.37 -11.74
CA GLU A 170 -4.65 21.98 -12.79
C GLU A 170 -4.35 23.48 -12.93
N SER A 171 -4.03 24.16 -11.83
CA SER A 171 -3.65 25.58 -11.86
C SER A 171 -2.34 25.87 -12.60
N TRP A 172 -1.47 24.88 -12.76
CA TRP A 172 -0.20 25.03 -13.47
C TRP A 172 -0.34 25.02 -14.99
N GLY A 173 -1.43 24.46 -15.53
CA GLY A 173 -1.66 24.37 -16.97
C GLY A 173 -0.66 23.47 -17.72
N VAL A 174 0.07 22.60 -17.02
CA VAL A 174 1.05 21.66 -17.59
C VAL A 174 0.49 20.24 -17.65
N GLY A 175 1.05 19.40 -18.53
CA GLY A 175 0.64 18.01 -18.67
C GLY A 175 1.17 17.10 -17.56
N PHE A 176 0.44 16.04 -17.21
CA PHE A 176 0.86 15.08 -16.18
C PHE A 176 2.21 14.43 -16.51
N GLN A 177 2.48 14.13 -17.78
CA GLN A 177 3.77 13.56 -18.21
C GLN A 177 4.95 14.49 -17.95
N GLU A 178 4.75 15.80 -18.02
CA GLU A 178 5.79 16.79 -17.72
C GLU A 178 6.08 16.84 -16.21
N VAL A 179 5.03 16.81 -15.38
CA VAL A 179 5.14 16.72 -13.92
C VAL A 179 5.86 15.44 -13.50
N LEU A 180 5.48 14.31 -14.08
CA LEU A 180 6.09 13.01 -13.81
C LEU A 180 7.57 13.01 -14.21
N ALA A 181 7.89 13.47 -15.43
CA ALA A 181 9.27 13.56 -15.91
C ALA A 181 10.13 14.46 -15.01
N ALA A 182 9.58 15.60 -14.54
CA ALA A 182 10.28 16.46 -13.59
C ALA A 182 10.54 15.76 -12.25
N ALA A 183 9.53 15.08 -11.69
CA ALA A 183 9.68 14.33 -10.43
C ALA A 183 10.78 13.25 -10.55
N HIS A 184 10.74 12.44 -11.61
CA HIS A 184 11.74 11.41 -11.89
C HIS A 184 13.15 11.98 -12.12
N ALA A 185 13.26 13.08 -12.87
CA ALA A 185 14.53 13.77 -13.07
C ALA A 185 15.10 14.29 -11.73
N ASN A 186 14.24 14.74 -10.82
CA ASN A 186 14.67 15.17 -9.51
C ASN A 186 15.14 14.00 -8.63
N LEU A 187 14.41 12.88 -8.63
CA LEU A 187 14.83 11.66 -7.93
C LEU A 187 16.18 11.17 -8.48
N ALA A 188 16.38 11.21 -9.80
CA ALA A 188 17.62 10.78 -10.43
C ALA A 188 18.85 11.64 -10.06
N ARG A 189 18.64 12.90 -9.63
CA ARG A 189 19.69 13.78 -9.14
C ARG A 189 20.08 13.49 -7.69
N THR A 190 19.14 12.99 -6.87
CA THR A 190 19.39 12.76 -5.43
C THR A 190 19.80 11.33 -5.13
N VAL A 191 19.26 10.37 -5.86
CA VAL A 191 19.60 8.95 -5.71
C VAL A 191 20.70 8.62 -6.72
N PRO A 192 21.87 8.09 -6.33
CA PRO A 192 22.90 7.63 -7.28
C PRO A 192 22.58 6.22 -7.82
N LEU A 193 22.94 5.89 -9.07
CA LEU A 193 22.80 4.50 -9.57
C LEU A 193 23.90 3.61 -8.98
N ALA A 194 25.03 4.20 -8.62
CA ALA A 194 26.11 3.52 -7.93
C ALA A 194 25.93 3.61 -6.41
N THR A 195 24.77 3.19 -5.89
CA THR A 195 24.61 3.06 -4.43
C THR A 195 25.46 1.88 -3.99
N GLU A 196 26.49 2.14 -3.19
CA GLU A 196 27.23 1.05 -2.54
C GLU A 196 26.37 0.48 -1.43
N PRO A 197 26.08 -0.82 -1.48
CA PRO A 197 25.20 -1.39 -0.49
C PRO A 197 25.95 -1.48 0.85
N TYR A 198 25.28 -1.08 1.93
CA TYR A 198 25.89 -1.01 3.25
C TYR A 198 25.76 -2.38 3.95
N GLU A 199 26.90 -3.02 4.18
CA GLU A 199 27.00 -4.31 4.87
C GLU A 199 27.07 -4.07 6.38
N ARG A 200 25.92 -4.01 7.05
CA ARG A 200 25.89 -3.89 8.53
C ARG A 200 26.12 -5.25 9.22
N VAL A 201 25.83 -6.35 8.51
CA VAL A 201 25.97 -7.74 8.94
C VAL A 201 26.40 -8.55 7.70
N PRO A 202 27.36 -9.49 7.80
CA PRO A 202 27.71 -10.37 6.67
C PRO A 202 26.45 -11.10 6.16
N GLY A 203 26.06 -10.89 4.91
CA GLY A 203 24.85 -11.49 4.35
C GLY A 203 24.55 -11.07 2.91
N THR A 204 23.61 -11.78 2.29
CA THR A 204 23.19 -11.61 0.88
C THR A 204 22.04 -10.61 0.69
N ILE A 205 21.55 -10.00 1.78
CA ILE A 205 20.45 -9.03 1.79
C ILE A 205 20.99 -7.68 2.26
N TRP A 206 20.81 -6.67 1.44
CA TRP A 206 21.31 -5.32 1.63
C TRP A 206 20.19 -4.36 2.01
N SER A 207 20.42 -3.53 3.03
CA SER A 207 19.53 -2.43 3.36
C SER A 207 20.00 -1.15 2.69
N VAL A 208 19.09 -0.42 2.06
CA VAL A 208 19.36 0.93 1.58
C VAL A 208 19.04 1.90 2.72
N GLU A 209 20.08 2.53 3.29
CA GLU A 209 19.92 3.58 4.31
C GLU A 209 20.10 4.95 3.66
N SER A 210 19.19 5.89 3.96
CA SER A 210 19.30 7.29 3.54
C SER A 210 18.81 8.24 4.65
N ASP A 211 19.19 9.51 4.56
CA ASP A 211 18.66 10.59 5.38
C ASP A 211 17.42 11.26 4.76
N GLN A 212 17.03 10.83 3.54
CA GLN A 212 16.02 11.54 2.75
C GLN A 212 14.59 11.18 3.12
N PHE A 213 14.37 10.08 3.85
CA PHE A 213 13.06 9.47 4.13
C PHE A 213 12.30 9.13 2.83
N HIS A 214 11.72 7.92 2.72
CA HIS A 214 11.07 7.39 1.49
C HIS A 214 11.97 6.54 0.57
N GLU A 215 12.86 5.75 1.16
CA GLU A 215 13.74 4.78 0.51
C GLU A 215 12.95 3.84 -0.41
N SER A 216 11.75 3.42 -0.01
CA SER A 216 10.84 2.62 -0.84
C SER A 216 10.57 3.24 -2.22
N SER A 217 10.56 4.58 -2.32
CA SER A 217 10.29 5.30 -3.56
C SER A 217 11.50 5.35 -4.49
N TRP A 218 12.70 5.00 -4.01
CA TRP A 218 13.89 4.86 -4.86
C TRP A 218 13.74 3.69 -5.85
N LEU A 219 12.88 2.71 -5.52
CA LEU A 219 12.49 1.65 -6.45
C LEU A 219 11.87 2.21 -7.73
N MET A 220 11.24 3.40 -7.69
CA MET A 220 10.67 4.05 -8.88
C MET A 220 11.71 4.69 -9.79
N ARG A 221 12.96 4.83 -9.34
CA ARG A 221 14.01 5.38 -10.20
C ARG A 221 14.37 4.37 -11.30
N PRO A 222 14.22 4.74 -12.59
CA PRO A 222 14.60 3.87 -13.69
C PRO A 222 16.06 3.40 -13.57
N GLY A 223 16.28 2.09 -13.73
CA GLY A 223 17.59 1.47 -13.65
C GLY A 223 18.18 1.34 -12.23
N PHE A 224 17.51 1.84 -11.18
CA PHE A 224 18.02 1.74 -9.81
C PHE A 224 18.17 0.27 -9.37
N LEU A 225 17.11 -0.54 -9.45
CA LEU A 225 17.22 -1.96 -9.06
C LEU A 225 18.16 -2.73 -9.99
N ALA A 226 18.14 -2.44 -11.30
CA ALA A 226 19.03 -3.06 -12.28
C ALA A 226 20.53 -2.77 -11.99
N SER A 227 20.85 -1.64 -11.37
CA SER A 227 22.23 -1.29 -11.03
C SER A 227 22.91 -2.27 -10.07
N PHE A 228 22.12 -3.08 -9.35
CA PHE A 228 22.60 -4.10 -8.43
C PHE A 228 22.98 -5.41 -9.12
N ALA A 229 22.74 -5.59 -10.42
CA ALA A 229 23.01 -6.84 -11.14
C ALA A 229 24.49 -7.30 -11.09
N LYS A 230 25.44 -6.40 -10.82
CA LYS A 230 26.86 -6.73 -10.63
C LYS A 230 27.29 -6.81 -9.16
N LYS A 231 26.36 -6.55 -8.24
CA LYS A 231 26.59 -6.46 -6.79
C LYS A 231 25.92 -7.61 -6.02
N VAL A 232 24.98 -8.31 -6.64
CA VAL A 232 24.29 -9.46 -6.09
C VAL A 232 24.50 -10.68 -6.98
N GLU A 233 24.34 -11.86 -6.41
CA GLU A 233 24.40 -13.11 -7.16
C GLU A 233 23.02 -13.41 -7.77
N GLY A 234 22.96 -13.53 -9.09
CA GLY A 234 21.69 -13.72 -9.81
C GLY A 234 21.04 -12.39 -10.22
N ARG A 235 19.73 -12.41 -10.41
CA ARG A 235 18.94 -11.21 -10.73
C ARG A 235 18.68 -10.42 -9.45
N PRO A 236 18.71 -9.08 -9.53
CA PRO A 236 18.36 -8.26 -8.39
C PRO A 236 16.87 -8.36 -8.08
N ILE A 237 16.57 -8.59 -6.81
CA ILE A 237 15.22 -8.62 -6.24
C ILE A 237 15.14 -7.64 -5.07
N ALA A 238 13.98 -7.05 -4.86
CA ALA A 238 13.77 -6.06 -3.81
C ALA A 238 12.42 -6.23 -3.10
N ILE A 239 12.36 -5.74 -1.87
CA ILE A 239 11.13 -5.60 -1.08
C ILE A 239 11.00 -4.18 -0.54
N VAL A 240 9.76 -3.72 -0.42
CA VAL A 240 9.38 -2.40 0.13
C VAL A 240 8.25 -2.56 1.15
N PRO A 241 8.49 -3.24 2.29
CA PRO A 241 7.44 -3.58 3.25
C PRO A 241 6.76 -2.36 3.85
N ASP A 242 7.47 -1.25 3.96
CA ASP A 242 6.95 0.04 4.42
C ASP A 242 7.61 1.19 3.65
N ARG A 243 7.15 2.42 3.93
CA ARG A 243 7.63 3.60 3.22
C ARG A 243 9.14 3.90 3.37
N THR A 244 9.79 3.45 4.43
CA THR A 244 11.19 3.72 4.79
C THR A 244 12.13 2.54 4.58
N THR A 245 11.58 1.36 4.31
CA THR A 245 12.36 0.14 4.14
C THR A 245 12.47 -0.22 2.67
N LEU A 246 13.71 -0.36 2.20
CA LEU A 246 14.04 -0.92 0.89
C LEU A 246 15.21 -1.87 1.05
N TRP A 247 14.92 -3.17 0.90
CA TRP A 247 15.94 -4.21 0.94
C TRP A 247 16.12 -4.85 -0.42
N ILE A 248 17.37 -5.16 -0.76
CA ILE A 248 17.76 -5.68 -2.07
C ILE A 248 18.60 -6.93 -1.86
N ALA A 249 18.37 -7.96 -2.67
CA ALA A 249 19.15 -9.18 -2.67
C ALA A 249 19.31 -9.72 -4.10
N GLY A 250 20.06 -10.80 -4.24
CA GLY A 250 20.13 -11.59 -5.46
C GLY A 250 19.28 -12.86 -5.34
N ASP A 251 18.74 -13.34 -6.45
CA ASP A 251 17.90 -14.53 -6.51
C ASP A 251 18.65 -15.86 -6.73
N ALA A 252 19.99 -15.86 -6.85
CA ALA A 252 20.75 -17.08 -7.13
C ALA A 252 20.67 -18.14 -6.02
N HIS A 253 20.36 -17.72 -4.80
CA HIS A 253 20.36 -18.57 -3.60
C HIS A 253 18.94 -18.69 -3.03
N PRO A 254 18.29 -19.86 -3.10
CA PRO A 254 16.92 -20.06 -2.62
C PRO A 254 16.70 -19.61 -1.16
N GLU A 255 17.66 -19.85 -0.27
CA GLU A 255 17.60 -19.43 1.13
C GLU A 255 17.57 -17.91 1.29
N THR A 256 18.15 -17.16 0.35
CA THR A 256 18.11 -15.70 0.35
C THR A 256 16.71 -15.22 -0.04
N VAL A 257 16.13 -15.81 -1.09
CA VAL A 257 14.77 -15.50 -1.54
C VAL A 257 13.77 -15.80 -0.43
N ALA A 258 13.85 -16.99 0.18
CA ALA A 258 12.97 -17.39 1.29
C ALA A 258 13.05 -16.43 2.48
N ARG A 259 14.25 -16.05 2.90
CA ARG A 259 14.46 -15.07 3.99
C ARG A 259 13.91 -13.68 3.65
N LEU A 260 13.98 -13.28 2.37
CA LEU A 260 13.45 -12.02 1.90
C LEU A 260 11.92 -12.02 1.94
N CYS A 261 11.28 -13.11 1.52
CA CYS A 261 9.82 -13.30 1.63
C CYS A 261 9.36 -13.24 3.10
N GLU A 262 9.98 -14.01 3.99
CA GLU A 262 9.64 -14.00 5.42
C GLU A 262 9.78 -12.61 6.05
N SER A 263 10.84 -11.90 5.68
CA SER A 263 11.07 -10.54 6.16
C SER A 263 10.04 -9.57 5.60
N ALA A 264 9.72 -9.64 4.32
CA ALA A 264 8.73 -8.78 3.70
C ALA A 264 7.37 -8.90 4.38
N GLU A 265 6.91 -10.13 4.62
CA GLU A 265 5.65 -10.38 5.33
C GLU A 265 5.69 -9.83 6.76
N ARG A 266 6.76 -10.13 7.51
CA ARG A 266 6.90 -9.69 8.91
C ARG A 266 6.91 -8.16 9.03
N GLU A 267 7.77 -7.48 8.26
CA GLU A 267 7.90 -6.03 8.32
C GLU A 267 6.62 -5.33 7.82
N TYR A 268 5.98 -5.88 6.76
CA TYR A 268 4.71 -5.36 6.27
C TYR A 268 3.61 -5.43 7.33
N GLN A 269 3.48 -6.58 8.01
CA GLN A 269 2.47 -6.78 9.07
C GLN A 269 2.74 -5.92 10.31
N ALA A 270 4.01 -5.69 10.64
CA ALA A 270 4.40 -4.86 11.78
C ALA A 270 4.27 -3.35 11.51
N SER A 271 4.14 -2.94 10.25
CA SER A 271 4.18 -1.54 9.85
C SER A 271 2.80 -0.89 9.86
N ALA A 272 2.70 0.20 10.62
CA ALA A 272 1.60 1.17 10.55
C ALA A 272 1.43 1.83 9.17
N ARG A 273 2.51 1.83 8.37
CA ARG A 273 2.59 2.49 7.06
C ARG A 273 3.12 1.51 6.03
N ALA A 274 2.52 0.34 6.05
CA ALA A 274 2.81 -0.75 5.15
C ALA A 274 2.70 -0.29 3.69
N THR A 275 3.60 -0.77 2.84
CA THR A 275 3.62 -0.47 1.40
C THR A 275 3.41 -1.75 0.60
N SER A 276 4.31 -2.72 0.67
CA SER A 276 4.14 -4.00 -0.02
C SER A 276 4.93 -5.16 0.60
N PRO A 277 4.31 -6.32 0.88
CA PRO A 277 5.01 -7.55 1.23
C PRO A 277 5.52 -8.33 0.00
N ALA A 278 5.24 -7.85 -1.22
CA ALA A 278 5.63 -8.52 -2.45
C ALA A 278 7.09 -8.26 -2.82
N LEU A 279 7.68 -9.20 -3.55
CA LEU A 279 9.00 -9.08 -4.15
C LEU A 279 8.89 -8.48 -5.54
N TYR A 280 9.89 -7.68 -5.91
CA TYR A 280 10.00 -7.03 -7.21
C TYR A 280 11.36 -7.31 -7.83
N THR A 281 11.41 -7.39 -9.16
CA THR A 281 12.63 -7.51 -9.95
C THR A 281 12.58 -6.53 -11.13
N VAL A 282 13.48 -6.67 -12.10
CA VAL A 282 13.44 -5.93 -13.35
C VAL A 282 13.15 -6.84 -14.55
N ASP A 283 12.43 -6.28 -15.53
CA ASP A 283 12.24 -6.88 -16.86
C ASP A 283 13.43 -6.57 -17.81
N GLU A 284 13.32 -6.99 -19.07
CA GLU A 284 14.36 -6.77 -20.09
C GLU A 284 14.55 -5.27 -20.41
N GLU A 285 13.52 -4.45 -20.24
CA GLU A 285 13.56 -3.00 -20.37
C GLU A 285 14.01 -2.26 -19.10
N LEU A 286 14.49 -2.99 -18.09
CA LEU A 286 14.95 -2.47 -16.80
C LEU A 286 13.86 -1.78 -15.97
N ARG A 287 12.59 -2.05 -16.27
CA ARG A 287 11.44 -1.57 -15.50
C ARG A 287 11.22 -2.50 -14.32
N VAL A 288 10.81 -1.92 -13.19
CA VAL A 288 10.44 -2.73 -12.03
C VAL A 288 9.15 -3.48 -12.34
N VAL A 289 9.15 -4.78 -12.05
CA VAL A 289 8.01 -5.69 -12.23
C VAL A 289 7.88 -6.61 -11.02
N PRO A 290 6.70 -7.20 -10.76
CA PRO A 290 6.55 -8.28 -9.79
C PRO A 290 7.59 -9.39 -10.02
N TYR A 291 8.25 -9.83 -8.95
CA TYR A 291 9.06 -11.04 -9.00
C TYR A 291 8.16 -12.26 -8.89
N GLU A 292 8.22 -13.10 -9.92
CA GLU A 292 7.46 -14.34 -10.03
C GLU A 292 8.42 -15.49 -10.36
N LEU A 293 8.12 -16.66 -9.81
CA LEU A 293 8.82 -17.91 -10.10
C LEU A 293 7.89 -18.86 -10.84
N PRO A 294 8.42 -19.75 -11.70
CA PRO A 294 7.63 -20.79 -12.33
C PRO A 294 6.89 -21.65 -11.29
N PRO A 295 5.66 -22.13 -11.54
CA PRO A 295 4.87 -22.89 -10.56
C PRO A 295 5.57 -24.13 -10.00
N GLU A 296 6.47 -24.75 -10.78
CA GLU A 296 7.30 -25.89 -10.42
C GLU A 296 8.46 -25.57 -9.46
N ASP A 297 8.77 -24.30 -9.23
CA ASP A 297 9.80 -23.89 -8.26
C ASP A 297 9.31 -24.05 -6.81
N GLU A 298 10.16 -24.59 -5.94
CA GLU A 298 9.84 -24.86 -4.53
C GLU A 298 9.46 -23.60 -3.75
N LEU A 299 9.96 -22.43 -4.17
CA LEU A 299 9.69 -21.13 -3.54
C LEU A 299 8.56 -20.35 -4.22
N ALA A 300 8.00 -20.85 -5.34
CA ALA A 300 6.95 -20.13 -6.07
C ALA A 300 5.75 -19.78 -5.20
N ALA A 301 5.32 -20.72 -4.36
CA ALA A 301 4.22 -20.50 -3.43
C ALA A 301 4.54 -19.41 -2.39
N GLN A 302 5.77 -19.37 -1.89
CA GLN A 302 6.21 -18.39 -0.89
C GLN A 302 6.35 -16.99 -1.50
N VAL A 303 6.92 -16.88 -2.71
CA VAL A 303 7.00 -15.61 -3.44
C VAL A 303 5.59 -15.08 -3.76
N ARG A 304 4.69 -15.95 -4.24
CA ARG A 304 3.31 -15.60 -4.57
C ARG A 304 2.53 -15.10 -3.37
N ARG A 305 2.77 -15.64 -2.17
CA ARG A 305 2.05 -15.30 -0.95
C ARG A 305 2.13 -13.80 -0.62
N GLY A 306 3.28 -13.16 -0.79
CA GLY A 306 3.42 -11.71 -0.62
C GLY A 306 2.51 -10.91 -1.56
N HIS A 307 2.42 -11.30 -2.83
CA HIS A 307 1.53 -10.65 -3.81
C HIS A 307 0.04 -10.84 -3.46
N VAL A 308 -0.33 -12.04 -3.02
CA VAL A 308 -1.69 -12.37 -2.56
C VAL A 308 -2.08 -11.59 -1.31
N MET A 309 -1.15 -11.41 -0.37
CA MET A 309 -1.35 -10.60 0.83
C MET A 309 -1.59 -9.13 0.49
N LEU A 310 -0.81 -8.57 -0.43
CA LEU A 310 -1.00 -7.19 -0.90
C LEU A 310 -2.38 -7.01 -1.53
N ALA A 311 -2.75 -7.90 -2.45
CA ALA A 311 -4.04 -7.86 -3.13
C ALA A 311 -5.22 -7.89 -2.14
N ALA A 312 -5.19 -8.83 -1.19
CA ALA A 312 -6.24 -8.95 -0.18
C ALA A 312 -6.32 -7.72 0.73
N SER A 313 -5.17 -7.17 1.13
CA SER A 313 -5.10 -5.95 1.96
C SER A 313 -5.70 -4.75 1.26
N GLU A 314 -5.34 -4.50 0.00
CA GLU A 314 -5.86 -3.36 -0.76
C GLU A 314 -7.36 -3.50 -1.07
N TYR A 315 -7.83 -4.70 -1.43
CA TYR A 315 -9.27 -4.90 -1.59
C TYR A 315 -10.05 -4.73 -0.29
N LYS A 316 -9.46 -5.08 0.87
CA LYS A 316 -10.05 -4.84 2.18
C LYS A 316 -10.10 -3.34 2.48
N SER A 317 -8.99 -2.62 2.33
CA SER A 317 -8.93 -1.16 2.54
C SER A 317 -9.96 -0.43 1.69
N GLN A 318 -10.09 -0.81 0.41
CA GLN A 318 -11.10 -0.26 -0.48
C GLN A 318 -12.52 -0.57 -0.01
N LYS A 319 -12.79 -1.80 0.41
CA LYS A 319 -14.11 -2.18 0.95
C LYS A 319 -14.47 -1.34 2.17
N ASP A 320 -13.56 -1.24 3.14
CA ASP A 320 -13.78 -0.47 4.37
C ASP A 320 -14.13 0.99 4.03
N MET A 321 -13.45 1.61 3.05
CA MET A 321 -13.76 2.96 2.58
C MET A 321 -15.15 3.04 1.91
N LEU A 322 -15.49 2.10 1.04
CA LEU A 322 -16.78 2.06 0.35
C LEU A 322 -17.95 1.85 1.31
N ASP A 323 -17.76 1.03 2.35
CA ASP A 323 -18.77 0.79 3.38
C ASP A 323 -18.94 2.03 4.28
N GLN A 324 -17.86 2.73 4.63
CA GLN A 324 -17.90 3.99 5.38
C GLN A 324 -18.60 5.10 4.61
N ALA A 325 -18.31 5.26 3.31
CA ALA A 325 -18.92 6.28 2.46
C ALA A 325 -20.45 6.14 2.33
N LYS A 326 -20.98 4.93 2.53
CA LYS A 326 -22.42 4.63 2.44
C LYS A 326 -23.19 4.82 3.75
N GLY A 327 -22.52 5.14 4.86
CA GLY A 327 -23.17 5.39 6.15
C GLY A 327 -23.64 4.13 6.89
N GLY A 328 -23.09 2.95 6.57
CA GLY A 328 -23.57 1.66 7.10
C GLY A 328 -24.68 1.03 6.25
N GLU A 329 -25.01 -0.23 6.53
CA GLU A 329 -25.66 -1.24 5.66
C GLU A 329 -26.97 -0.90 4.90
N GLU A 330 -27.55 0.29 4.99
CA GLU A 330 -28.95 0.51 4.57
C GLU A 330 -29.20 1.09 3.18
N GLN A 331 -28.19 1.40 2.35
CA GLN A 331 -28.41 1.74 0.94
C GLN A 331 -27.11 1.71 0.12
N GLY A 332 -26.79 0.57 -0.49
CA GLY A 332 -25.77 0.53 -1.53
C GLY A 332 -25.35 -0.87 -1.95
N ALA A 333 -24.69 -0.95 -3.10
CA ALA A 333 -24.16 -2.18 -3.67
C ALA A 333 -23.33 -2.97 -2.65
N PHE A 334 -23.61 -4.27 -2.48
CA PHE A 334 -22.85 -5.19 -1.62
C PHE A 334 -21.39 -5.24 -2.08
N VAL A 335 -20.42 -4.86 -1.24
CA VAL A 335 -19.00 -4.93 -1.61
C VAL A 335 -18.44 -6.29 -1.21
N ALA A 336 -18.11 -7.14 -2.18
CA ALA A 336 -17.65 -8.49 -1.92
C ALA A 336 -16.27 -8.52 -1.24
N ASN A 337 -16.14 -9.41 -0.27
CA ASN A 337 -14.89 -9.65 0.45
C ASN A 337 -13.89 -10.40 -0.44
N VAL A 338 -12.62 -10.07 -0.29
CA VAL A 338 -11.50 -10.91 -0.73
C VAL A 338 -11.01 -11.70 0.47
N SER A 339 -10.85 -13.00 0.30
CA SER A 339 -10.29 -13.90 1.31
C SER A 339 -9.10 -14.63 0.74
N ILE A 340 -8.09 -14.86 1.56
CA ILE A 340 -6.95 -15.70 1.20
C ILE A 340 -7.28 -17.14 1.62
N VAL A 341 -6.94 -18.09 0.77
CA VAL A 341 -7.09 -19.50 1.08
C VAL A 341 -5.85 -20.29 0.69
N SER A 342 -5.46 -21.20 1.57
CA SER A 342 -4.41 -22.19 1.32
C SER A 342 -5.04 -23.58 1.44
N PRO A 343 -5.15 -24.34 0.34
CA PRO A 343 -5.70 -25.69 0.38
C PRO A 343 -4.93 -26.56 1.39
N GLN A 344 -5.63 -27.46 2.08
CA GLN A 344 -5.01 -28.28 3.11
C GLN A 344 -3.87 -29.13 2.51
N GLY A 345 -2.66 -28.99 3.05
CA GLY A 345 -1.47 -29.70 2.57
C GLY A 345 -0.81 -29.06 1.34
N SER A 346 -1.31 -27.92 0.85
CA SER A 346 -0.66 -27.10 -0.17
C SER A 346 0.00 -25.87 0.47
N GLN A 347 1.16 -25.48 -0.06
CA GLN A 347 1.80 -24.21 0.26
C GLN A 347 1.22 -23.05 -0.57
N GLU A 348 0.46 -23.36 -1.62
CA GLU A 348 -0.14 -22.33 -2.47
C GLU A 348 -1.18 -21.53 -1.70
N ALA A 349 -1.16 -20.21 -1.87
CA ALA A 349 -2.17 -19.29 -1.38
C ALA A 349 -2.89 -18.65 -2.57
N PHE A 350 -4.21 -18.51 -2.49
CA PHE A 350 -5.04 -17.88 -3.51
C PHE A 350 -5.98 -16.85 -2.90
N THR A 351 -6.26 -15.77 -3.62
CA THR A 351 -7.40 -14.90 -3.32
C THR A 351 -8.68 -15.51 -3.87
N TYR A 352 -9.77 -15.40 -3.12
CA TYR A 352 -11.10 -15.73 -3.63
C TYR A 352 -12.17 -14.76 -3.15
N CYS A 353 -13.25 -14.68 -3.91
CA CYS A 353 -14.50 -14.03 -3.48
C CYS A 353 -15.68 -14.99 -3.67
N VAL A 354 -16.80 -14.69 -3.02
CA VAL A 354 -18.06 -15.42 -3.22
C VAL A 354 -18.98 -14.58 -4.09
N TRP A 355 -19.55 -15.20 -5.12
CA TRP A 355 -20.64 -14.64 -5.91
C TRP A 355 -21.78 -15.64 -5.91
N SER A 356 -22.91 -15.27 -5.31
CA SER A 356 -24.11 -16.12 -5.18
C SER A 356 -25.31 -15.45 -5.83
N GLU A 357 -26.30 -16.25 -6.22
CA GLU A 357 -27.53 -15.76 -6.85
C GLU A 357 -28.25 -14.72 -5.97
N ASP A 358 -28.25 -14.92 -4.65
CA ASP A 358 -28.83 -13.99 -3.66
C ASP A 358 -28.17 -12.60 -3.68
N LEU A 359 -26.90 -12.50 -4.07
CA LEU A 359 -26.18 -11.23 -4.21
C LEU A 359 -26.47 -10.57 -5.57
N GLY A 360 -26.96 -11.36 -6.53
CA GLY A 360 -27.47 -10.93 -7.83
C GLY A 360 -26.55 -9.93 -8.54
N THR A 361 -27.14 -8.80 -8.91
CA THR A 361 -26.52 -7.67 -9.64
C THR A 361 -26.08 -6.53 -8.73
N GLU A 362 -26.38 -6.63 -7.44
CA GLU A 362 -26.11 -5.57 -6.47
C GLU A 362 -24.69 -5.64 -5.91
N GLY A 363 -23.90 -6.65 -6.28
CA GLY A 363 -22.52 -6.85 -5.80
C GLY A 363 -21.45 -6.05 -6.57
N LEU A 364 -20.42 -5.58 -5.87
CA LEU A 364 -19.14 -5.16 -6.45
C LEU A 364 -18.10 -6.26 -6.24
N LEU A 365 -17.81 -7.01 -7.30
CA LEU A 365 -16.89 -8.14 -7.29
C LEU A 365 -15.44 -7.69 -7.47
N PRO A 366 -14.50 -8.16 -6.65
CA PRO A 366 -13.07 -7.95 -6.86
C PRO A 366 -12.54 -8.82 -8.01
N GLU A 367 -11.36 -8.48 -8.52
CA GLU A 367 -10.53 -9.36 -9.35
C GLU A 367 -9.68 -10.24 -8.42
N VAL A 368 -9.89 -11.55 -8.48
CA VAL A 368 -9.32 -12.55 -7.54
C VAL A 368 -8.78 -13.75 -8.30
N ASP A 369 -8.08 -14.67 -7.66
CA ASP A 369 -7.62 -15.90 -8.33
C ASP A 369 -8.81 -16.83 -8.64
N LEU A 370 -9.74 -16.97 -7.70
CA LEU A 370 -10.89 -17.87 -7.81
C LEU A 370 -12.19 -17.18 -7.40
N VAL A 371 -13.25 -17.39 -8.16
CA VAL A 371 -14.62 -17.03 -7.76
C VAL A 371 -15.33 -18.27 -7.28
N ALA A 372 -15.82 -18.24 -6.03
CA ALA A 372 -16.72 -19.24 -5.48
C ALA A 372 -18.16 -18.91 -5.90
N LEU A 373 -18.60 -19.57 -6.97
CA LEU A 373 -19.94 -19.45 -7.53
C LEU A 373 -20.90 -20.41 -6.81
N GLY A 374 -21.84 -19.86 -6.05
CA GLY A 374 -22.88 -20.65 -5.38
C GLY A 374 -24.12 -20.81 -6.26
N THR A 375 -24.39 -22.03 -6.75
CA THR A 375 -25.62 -22.36 -7.51
C THR A 375 -26.74 -22.84 -6.58
N THR A 376 -26.37 -23.51 -5.48
CA THR A 376 -27.25 -23.94 -4.38
C THR A 376 -26.44 -23.95 -3.06
N LYS A 377 -27.08 -24.17 -1.89
CA LYS A 377 -26.37 -24.25 -0.60
C LYS A 377 -25.31 -25.37 -0.52
N GLU A 378 -25.31 -26.31 -1.46
CA GLU A 378 -24.52 -27.55 -1.42
C GLU A 378 -23.49 -27.67 -2.54
N GLU A 379 -23.66 -26.95 -3.66
CA GLU A 379 -22.74 -26.94 -4.80
C GLU A 379 -22.11 -25.55 -4.96
N VAL A 380 -20.78 -25.49 -4.79
CA VAL A 380 -19.97 -24.29 -5.02
C VAL A 380 -18.93 -24.65 -6.07
N LEU A 381 -18.86 -23.86 -7.14
CA LEU A 381 -17.84 -23.98 -8.17
C LEU A 381 -16.73 -22.98 -7.89
N LEU A 382 -15.48 -23.43 -7.86
CA LEU A 382 -14.31 -22.55 -7.76
C LEU A 382 -13.75 -22.35 -9.16
N VAL A 383 -14.00 -21.19 -9.74
CA VAL A 383 -13.66 -20.91 -11.14
C VAL A 383 -12.59 -19.82 -11.20
N PRO A 384 -11.50 -20.00 -11.96
CA PRO A 384 -10.50 -18.94 -12.17
C PRO A 384 -11.14 -17.67 -12.70
N TRP A 385 -10.77 -16.51 -12.16
CA TRP A 385 -11.31 -15.22 -12.62
C TRP A 385 -11.17 -14.97 -14.13
N PRO A 386 -10.05 -15.30 -14.80
CA PRO A 386 -9.96 -15.16 -16.25
C PRO A 386 -11.04 -15.94 -17.00
N GLU A 387 -11.39 -17.14 -16.51
CA GLU A 387 -12.46 -17.96 -17.10
C GLU A 387 -13.83 -17.38 -16.81
N VAL A 388 -14.06 -16.84 -15.60
CA VAL A 388 -15.30 -16.10 -15.30
C VAL A 388 -15.45 -14.91 -16.24
N ARG A 389 -14.41 -14.10 -16.43
CA ARG A 389 -14.44 -12.95 -17.35
C ARG A 389 -14.65 -13.37 -18.80
N ARG A 390 -14.04 -14.47 -19.24
CA ARG A 390 -14.21 -14.99 -20.60
C ARG A 390 -15.63 -15.50 -20.87
N ILE A 391 -16.23 -16.20 -19.90
CA ILE A 391 -17.54 -16.86 -20.07
C ILE A 391 -18.70 -15.90 -19.80
N VAL A 392 -18.61 -15.09 -18.74
CA VAL A 392 -19.66 -14.16 -18.31
C VAL A 392 -19.58 -12.84 -19.07
N GLY A 393 -18.37 -12.45 -19.52
CA GLY A 393 -18.16 -11.40 -20.51
C GLY A 393 -18.66 -10.03 -20.10
N ASP A 394 -19.51 -9.47 -20.96
CA ASP A 394 -20.11 -8.13 -20.87
C ASP A 394 -21.05 -7.95 -19.68
N ARG A 395 -21.44 -9.04 -19.02
CA ARG A 395 -22.23 -8.99 -17.79
C ARG A 395 -21.42 -8.54 -16.57
N LEU A 396 -20.10 -8.44 -16.66
CA LEU A 396 -19.24 -7.89 -15.60
C LEU A 396 -18.64 -6.56 -16.06
N VAL A 397 -19.27 -5.47 -15.64
CA VAL A 397 -18.87 -4.11 -16.02
C VAL A 397 -17.95 -3.53 -14.95
N ALA A 398 -16.77 -3.03 -15.34
CA ALA A 398 -15.86 -2.38 -14.41
C ALA A 398 -16.51 -1.12 -13.82
N GLU A 399 -16.46 -0.99 -12.49
CA GLU A 399 -16.95 0.19 -11.79
C GLU A 399 -15.93 1.33 -11.94
N PRO A 400 -16.30 2.47 -12.56
CA PRO A 400 -15.36 3.54 -12.83
C PRO A 400 -14.79 4.16 -11.56
N GLY A 401 -13.52 4.56 -11.61
CA GLY A 401 -12.87 5.31 -10.52
C GLY A 401 -12.48 4.46 -9.31
N LEU A 402 -12.63 3.14 -9.35
CA LEU A 402 -12.17 2.24 -8.29
C LEU A 402 -10.81 1.61 -8.62
N ALA A 403 -9.88 1.71 -7.68
CA ALA A 403 -8.60 1.01 -7.70
C ALA A 403 -8.34 0.36 -6.32
N PRO A 404 -8.07 -0.96 -6.21
CA PRO A 404 -8.08 -1.93 -7.29
C PRO A 404 -9.45 -2.07 -7.97
N PRO A 405 -9.51 -2.57 -9.22
CA PRO A 405 -10.74 -2.61 -9.99
C PRO A 405 -11.78 -3.52 -9.34
N ARG A 406 -13.04 -3.10 -9.39
CA ARG A 406 -14.20 -3.94 -9.05
C ARG A 406 -15.19 -3.96 -10.21
N TYR A 407 -15.94 -5.05 -10.30
CA TYR A 407 -16.87 -5.30 -11.39
C TYR A 407 -18.28 -5.48 -10.86
N ARG A 408 -19.22 -4.78 -11.48
CA ARG A 408 -20.64 -4.87 -11.22
C ARG A 408 -21.27 -5.91 -12.15
N PRO A 409 -21.88 -6.97 -11.62
CA PRO A 409 -22.69 -7.88 -12.42
C PRO A 409 -23.97 -7.18 -12.90
N THR A 410 -24.28 -7.26 -14.18
CA THR A 410 -25.55 -6.76 -14.74
C THR A 410 -26.65 -7.82 -14.79
N ALA A 411 -26.26 -9.10 -14.70
CA ALA A 411 -27.16 -10.24 -14.54
C ALA A 411 -26.41 -11.45 -13.96
N TRP A 412 -27.15 -12.35 -13.33
CA TRP A 412 -26.64 -13.67 -12.93
C TRP A 412 -26.28 -14.52 -14.18
N PRO A 413 -25.28 -15.44 -14.13
CA PRO A 413 -24.95 -16.30 -15.26
C PRO A 413 -26.13 -17.18 -15.69
N THR A 414 -26.28 -17.39 -17.00
CA THR A 414 -27.33 -18.27 -17.54
C THR A 414 -27.01 -19.74 -17.25
N PRO A 415 -27.99 -20.66 -17.34
CA PRO A 415 -27.71 -22.10 -17.21
C PRO A 415 -26.62 -22.61 -18.16
N GLU A 416 -26.59 -22.12 -19.41
CA GLU A 416 -25.56 -22.46 -20.39
C GLU A 416 -24.17 -21.96 -19.97
N MET A 417 -24.08 -20.71 -19.46
CA MET A 417 -22.83 -20.19 -18.90
C MET A 417 -22.37 -21.03 -17.71
N PHE A 418 -23.29 -21.52 -16.87
CA PHE A 418 -22.95 -22.40 -15.75
C PHE A 418 -22.34 -23.73 -16.16
N GLU A 419 -22.77 -24.32 -17.27
CA GLU A 419 -22.13 -25.53 -17.79
C GLU A 419 -20.68 -25.27 -18.21
N HIS A 420 -20.42 -24.13 -18.87
CA HIS A 420 -19.07 -23.71 -19.22
C HIS A 420 -18.22 -23.38 -17.99
N LEU A 421 -18.79 -22.71 -16.98
CA LEU A 421 -18.12 -22.40 -15.72
C LEU A 421 -17.79 -23.68 -14.94
N ARG A 422 -18.68 -24.68 -14.95
CA ARG A 422 -18.43 -25.99 -14.33
C ARG A 422 -17.31 -26.74 -15.04
N ALA A 423 -17.24 -26.67 -16.37
CA ALA A 423 -16.15 -27.27 -17.13
C ALA A 423 -14.79 -26.60 -16.86
N ALA A 424 -14.79 -25.30 -16.58
CA ALA A 424 -13.61 -24.50 -16.25
C ALA A 424 -13.25 -24.49 -14.76
N ALA A 425 -14.08 -25.08 -13.90
CA ALA A 425 -13.86 -25.08 -12.46
C ALA A 425 -12.60 -25.88 -12.08
N ARG A 426 -11.86 -25.37 -11.09
CA ARG A 426 -10.73 -26.08 -10.49
C ARG A 426 -11.27 -27.33 -9.78
N LYS A 427 -10.71 -28.48 -10.14
CA LYS A 427 -11.11 -29.80 -9.62
C LYS A 427 -10.55 -30.07 -8.24
#